data_AF-A0A0B6Z3C7-F1
#
_entry.id   AF-A0A0B6Z3C7-F1
#
_cell.length_a   1.000
_cell.length_b   1.000
_cell.length_c   1.000
_cell.angle_alpha   90.00
_cell.angle_beta   90.00
_cell.angle_gamma   90.00
#
_symmetry.space_group_name_H-M   'P 1'
#
loop_
_entity.id
_entity.type
_entity.pdbx_description
1 polymer ?
#
loop_
_entity_poly.entity_id
_entity_poly.type
_entity_poly.pdbx_seq_one_letter_code
_entity_poly.pdbx_strand_id
1 'polypeptide(L)'
;MQLGCLWTLQLNLAPLVTMIPDKDKLIQFLLYRIDSKSVILSVCAQMLVPGKQASLQSLAKVYDMLNVTYKQFLDSESQVTAGESTTNGVNRKVVIEQSDMFTHVFSVFEDYKDIKYKFVVAILIEYIRSLNQFNIPVQHYLYELIINVLVHNNCFYQLHQFLQYHVLSDSKPLACLMLSLESVYPPAHQLALDMLKRIQTANEEIIEVLLSKQQVLPALRFIRSVGIVDNVSSRKFLEAALNINDNMIFYTVFKFFEHRNHRLRSNPRFQTGEHCEQYVKQFEVLYGTDALMPIQ
;
A
#
# COMPACT_ATOMS: atom_id res chain seq x y z
N MET A 1 34.13 -53.24 -0.14
CA MET A 1 33.32 -52.05 0.15
C MET A 1 31.94 -52.27 -0.46
N GLN A 2 30.93 -52.54 0.36
CA GLN A 2 29.55 -52.66 -0.11
C GLN A 2 28.97 -51.26 -0.27
N LEU A 3 28.63 -50.87 -1.51
CA LEU A 3 27.88 -49.64 -1.76
C LEU A 3 26.47 -49.83 -1.20
N GLY A 4 26.10 -49.05 -0.18
CA GLY A 4 24.74 -48.98 0.33
C GLY A 4 23.83 -48.28 -0.68
N CYS A 5 22.72 -48.91 -1.06
CA CYS A 5 21.68 -48.27 -1.86
C CYS A 5 20.71 -47.54 -0.93
N LEU A 6 20.46 -46.26 -1.20
CA LEU A 6 19.49 -45.44 -0.47
C LEU A 6 18.26 -45.26 -1.36
N TRP A 7 17.09 -45.65 -0.87
CA TRP A 7 15.83 -45.58 -1.60
C TRP A 7 14.99 -44.43 -1.05
N THR A 8 14.48 -43.58 -1.92
CA THR A 8 13.56 -42.49 -1.57
C THR A 8 12.17 -42.81 -2.09
N LEU A 9 11.19 -42.91 -1.19
CA LEU A 9 9.78 -43.06 -1.54
C LEU A 9 9.17 -41.68 -1.80
N GLN A 10 8.78 -41.40 -3.05
CA GLN A 10 8.10 -40.16 -3.42
C GLN A 10 6.60 -40.44 -3.64
N LEU A 11 5.74 -39.77 -2.87
CA LEU A 11 4.29 -39.87 -3.04
C LEU A 11 3.84 -38.91 -4.15
N ASN A 12 3.05 -39.42 -5.10
CA ASN A 12 2.35 -38.55 -6.04
C ASN A 12 1.18 -37.86 -5.30
N LEU A 13 1.25 -36.53 -5.20
CA LEU A 13 0.30 -35.73 -4.43
C LEU A 13 -1.00 -35.44 -5.19
N ALA A 14 -1.01 -35.55 -6.53
CA ALA A 14 -2.20 -35.19 -7.33
C ALA A 14 -3.44 -36.08 -7.02
N PRO A 15 -3.32 -37.41 -6.90
CA PRO A 15 -4.46 -38.26 -6.53
C PRO A 15 -5.00 -37.96 -5.12
N LEU A 16 -4.14 -37.52 -4.19
CA LEU A 16 -4.53 -37.27 -2.80
C LEU A 16 -5.54 -36.13 -2.67
N VAL A 17 -5.52 -35.16 -3.60
CA VAL A 17 -6.50 -34.08 -3.66
C VAL A 17 -7.94 -34.60 -3.80
N THR A 18 -8.10 -35.72 -4.49
CA THR A 18 -9.41 -36.40 -4.67
C THR A 18 -9.71 -37.41 -3.57
N MET A 19 -8.68 -38.03 -2.98
CA MET A 19 -8.86 -39.06 -1.94
C MET A 19 -9.18 -38.48 -0.56
N ILE A 20 -8.72 -37.26 -0.24
CA ILE A 20 -8.99 -36.60 1.03
C ILE A 20 -10.07 -35.51 0.80
N PRO A 21 -11.34 -35.78 1.14
CA PRO A 21 -12.44 -34.84 0.90
C PRO A 21 -12.37 -33.62 1.83
N ASP A 22 -11.91 -33.84 3.06
CA ASP A 22 -11.72 -32.80 4.07
C ASP A 22 -10.52 -31.92 3.71
N LYS A 23 -10.81 -30.71 3.22
CA LYS A 23 -9.80 -29.77 2.75
C LYS A 23 -8.91 -29.26 3.88
N ASP A 24 -9.45 -29.13 5.10
CA ASP A 24 -8.67 -28.71 6.27
C ASP A 24 -7.58 -29.75 6.55
N LYS A 25 -7.95 -31.04 6.58
CA LYS A 25 -6.99 -32.15 6.79
C LYS A 25 -6.03 -32.33 5.63
N LEU A 26 -6.49 -32.13 4.39
CA LEU A 26 -5.64 -32.22 3.20
C LEU A 26 -4.53 -31.16 3.25
N ILE A 27 -4.86 -29.90 3.53
CA ILE A 27 -3.87 -28.83 3.67
C ILE A 27 -2.93 -29.12 4.83
N GLN A 28 -3.46 -29.53 5.99
CA GLN A 28 -2.64 -29.92 7.13
C GLN A 28 -1.63 -31.01 6.75
N PHE A 29 -2.04 -32.03 6.00
CA PHE A 29 -1.16 -33.09 5.51
C PHE A 29 -0.11 -32.57 4.52
N LEU A 30 -0.53 -31.76 3.54
CA LEU A 30 0.36 -31.26 2.49
C LEU A 30 1.45 -30.33 3.04
N LEU A 31 1.16 -29.56 4.10
CA LEU A 31 2.14 -28.68 4.74
C LEU A 31 3.39 -29.41 5.25
N TYR A 32 3.30 -30.71 5.57
CA TYR A 32 4.43 -31.53 6.01
C TYR A 32 5.12 -32.31 4.88
N ARG A 33 4.74 -32.09 3.63
CA ARG A 33 5.28 -32.82 2.47
C ARG A 33 6.24 -31.96 1.67
N ILE A 34 7.30 -32.59 1.19
CA ILE A 34 8.27 -31.98 0.27
C ILE A 34 7.57 -31.77 -1.08
N ASP A 35 7.89 -30.69 -1.78
CA ASP A 35 7.37 -30.34 -3.12
C ASP A 35 5.84 -30.25 -3.24
N SER A 36 5.14 -29.92 -2.14
CA SER A 36 3.68 -29.81 -2.13
C SER A 36 3.14 -28.40 -2.40
N LYS A 37 4.01 -27.40 -2.58
CA LYS A 37 3.65 -25.98 -2.74
C LYS A 37 2.60 -25.75 -3.85
N SER A 38 2.88 -26.25 -5.05
CA SER A 38 1.98 -26.13 -6.21
C SER A 38 0.64 -26.82 -5.96
N VAL A 39 0.65 -27.96 -5.24
CA VAL A 39 -0.56 -28.71 -4.91
C VAL A 39 -1.40 -27.95 -3.89
N ILE A 40 -0.79 -27.39 -2.84
CA ILE A 40 -1.47 -26.55 -1.85
C ILE A 40 -2.17 -25.37 -2.54
N LEU A 41 -1.43 -24.64 -3.38
CA LEU A 41 -1.98 -23.51 -4.14
C LEU A 41 -3.13 -23.94 -5.05
N SER A 42 -3.01 -25.08 -5.74
CA SER A 42 -4.08 -25.61 -6.58
C SER A 42 -5.33 -25.99 -5.78
N VAL A 43 -5.17 -26.53 -4.56
CA VAL A 43 -6.28 -26.88 -3.67
C VAL A 43 -6.97 -25.60 -3.18
N CYS A 44 -6.20 -24.60 -2.75
CA CYS A 44 -6.73 -23.30 -2.34
C CYS A 44 -7.50 -22.63 -3.47
N ALA A 45 -6.96 -22.61 -4.70
CA ALA A 45 -7.64 -22.07 -5.87
C ALA A 45 -8.96 -22.80 -6.16
N GLN A 46 -8.96 -24.14 -6.12
CA GLN A 46 -10.17 -24.95 -6.31
C GLN A 46 -11.28 -24.65 -5.30
N MET A 47 -10.92 -24.27 -4.07
CA MET A 47 -11.89 -23.89 -3.03
C MET A 47 -12.59 -22.56 -3.31
N LEU A 48 -12.15 -21.78 -4.30
CA LEU A 48 -12.75 -20.50 -4.69
C LEU A 48 -13.61 -20.60 -5.97
N VAL A 49 -13.36 -21.61 -6.80
CA VAL A 49 -14.02 -21.82 -8.09
C VAL A 49 -15.50 -22.19 -7.92
N PRO A 50 -16.43 -21.66 -8.75
CA PRO A 50 -17.85 -22.02 -8.73
C PRO A 50 -18.08 -23.54 -8.75
N GLY A 51 -19.05 -24.01 -7.96
CA GLY A 51 -19.37 -25.44 -7.83
C GLY A 51 -18.45 -26.24 -6.90
N LYS A 52 -17.28 -25.69 -6.52
CA LYS A 52 -16.36 -26.27 -5.53
C LYS A 52 -16.06 -25.33 -4.36
N GLN A 53 -16.85 -24.27 -4.22
CA GLN A 53 -16.66 -23.24 -3.21
C GLN A 53 -16.73 -23.83 -1.80
N ALA A 54 -15.65 -23.62 -1.04
CA ALA A 54 -15.62 -23.98 0.37
C ALA A 54 -16.38 -22.94 1.21
N SER A 55 -16.78 -23.34 2.42
CA SER A 55 -17.34 -22.40 3.39
C SER A 55 -16.27 -21.43 3.88
N LEU A 56 -16.69 -20.22 4.26
CA LEU A 56 -15.77 -19.21 4.81
C LEU A 56 -15.05 -19.71 6.06
N GLN A 57 -15.69 -20.57 6.86
CA GLN A 57 -15.08 -21.20 8.04
C GLN A 57 -13.94 -22.17 7.69
N SER A 58 -14.06 -22.93 6.61
CA SER A 58 -12.98 -23.81 6.14
C SER A 58 -11.83 -22.98 5.56
N LEU A 59 -12.15 -21.95 4.77
CA LEU A 59 -11.13 -21.01 4.24
C LEU A 59 -10.37 -20.29 5.35
N ALA A 60 -11.06 -19.83 6.39
CA ALA A 60 -10.45 -19.22 7.58
C ALA A 60 -9.39 -20.12 8.22
N LYS A 61 -9.75 -21.39 8.48
CA LYS A 61 -8.81 -22.38 9.05
C LYS A 61 -7.63 -22.64 8.12
N VAL A 62 -7.87 -22.76 6.81
CA VAL A 62 -6.81 -22.96 5.82
C VAL A 62 -5.85 -21.77 5.82
N TYR A 63 -6.35 -20.53 5.78
CA TYR A 63 -5.52 -19.35 5.84
C TYR A 63 -4.73 -19.26 7.14
N ASP A 64 -5.35 -19.58 8.28
CA ASP A 64 -4.64 -19.59 9.56
C ASP A 64 -3.50 -20.63 9.57
N MET A 65 -3.72 -21.83 9.02
CA MET A 65 -2.65 -22.85 8.91
C MET A 65 -1.49 -22.40 8.02
N LEU A 66 -1.79 -21.75 6.89
CA LEU A 66 -0.78 -21.25 5.96
C LEU A 66 0.02 -20.10 6.59
N ASN A 67 -0.68 -19.12 7.16
CA ASN A 67 -0.08 -17.91 7.72
C ASN A 67 0.70 -18.17 9.02
N VAL A 68 0.28 -19.14 9.86
CA VAL A 68 1.11 -19.61 10.99
C VAL A 68 2.45 -20.15 10.50
N THR A 69 2.42 -20.95 9.44
CA THR A 69 3.64 -21.55 8.87
C THR A 69 4.53 -20.47 8.26
N TYR A 70 3.94 -19.49 7.57
CA TYR A 70 4.66 -18.36 7.02
C TYR A 70 5.27 -17.47 8.11
N LYS A 71 4.55 -17.18 9.19
CA LYS A 71 5.07 -16.42 10.34
C LYS A 71 6.26 -17.11 11.00
N GLN A 72 6.18 -18.43 11.22
CA GLN A 72 7.28 -19.23 11.76
C GLN A 72 8.54 -19.13 10.88
N PHE A 73 8.36 -19.10 9.56
CA PHE A 73 9.47 -18.90 8.63
C PHE A 73 10.10 -17.51 8.76
N LEU A 74 9.29 -16.44 8.76
CA LEU A 74 9.78 -15.05 8.92
C LEU A 74 10.55 -14.85 10.24
N ASP A 75 10.07 -15.44 11.32
CA ASP A 75 10.73 -15.38 12.63
C ASP A 75 12.08 -16.13 12.60
N SER A 76 12.15 -17.26 11.90
CA SER A 76 13.39 -18.01 11.74
C SER A 76 14.43 -17.28 10.87
N GLU A 77 14.01 -16.63 9.79
CA GLU A 77 14.92 -15.82 8.97
C GLU A 77 15.49 -14.65 9.75
N SER A 78 14.66 -13.98 10.56
CA SER A 78 15.06 -12.84 11.39
C SER A 78 16.16 -13.22 12.40
N GLN A 79 16.06 -14.42 13.01
CA GLN A 79 17.06 -14.95 13.96
C GLN A 79 18.38 -15.29 13.29
N VAL A 80 18.36 -15.82 12.05
CA VAL A 80 19.58 -16.12 11.29
C VAL A 80 20.33 -14.83 10.95
N THR A 81 19.63 -13.76 10.54
CA THR A 81 20.25 -12.44 10.32
C THR A 81 20.81 -11.79 11.58
N ALA A 82 20.34 -12.19 12.77
CA ALA A 82 20.83 -11.69 14.06
C ALA A 82 22.08 -12.43 14.60
N GLY A 83 22.62 -13.41 13.84
CA GLY A 83 23.87 -14.09 14.18
C GLY A 83 23.73 -15.28 15.13
N GLU A 84 22.51 -15.68 15.48
CA GLU A 84 22.27 -16.88 16.29
C GLU A 84 22.18 -18.13 15.39
N SER A 85 23.20 -18.99 15.47
CA SER A 85 23.27 -20.25 14.73
C SER A 85 22.31 -21.27 15.35
N THR A 86 21.09 -21.39 14.82
CA THR A 86 20.19 -22.50 15.19
C THR A 86 20.41 -23.70 14.27
N THR A 87 21.35 -24.56 14.65
CA THR A 87 21.39 -25.96 14.20
C THR A 87 20.25 -26.72 14.87
N ASN A 88 19.02 -26.60 14.35
CA ASN A 88 17.94 -27.50 14.72
C ASN A 88 17.34 -28.06 13.43
N GLY A 89 17.29 -29.40 13.34
CA GLY A 89 16.65 -30.11 12.24
C GLY A 89 15.16 -29.78 12.20
N VAL A 90 14.80 -28.73 11.45
CA VAL A 90 13.42 -28.26 11.37
C VAL A 90 12.67 -29.15 10.38
N ASN A 91 11.56 -29.74 10.82
CA ASN A 91 10.51 -30.24 9.95
C ASN A 91 10.17 -29.14 8.93
N ARG A 92 10.71 -29.25 7.71
CA ARG A 92 10.64 -28.21 6.69
C ARG A 92 9.22 -28.18 6.14
N LYS A 93 8.36 -27.44 6.82
CA LYS A 93 7.00 -27.19 6.34
C LYS A 93 7.06 -26.34 5.08
N VAL A 94 6.12 -26.56 4.19
CA VAL A 94 6.00 -25.74 2.98
C VAL A 94 5.50 -24.35 3.34
N VAL A 95 6.25 -23.34 2.91
CA VAL A 95 5.92 -21.93 3.13
C VAL A 95 5.18 -21.41 1.90
N ILE A 96 4.05 -20.73 2.15
CA ILE A 96 3.25 -20.04 1.15
C ILE A 96 3.32 -18.55 1.46
N GLU A 97 3.83 -17.76 0.52
CA GLU A 97 3.92 -16.32 0.65
C GLU A 97 2.64 -15.63 0.16
N GLN A 98 2.49 -14.35 0.52
CA GLN A 98 1.36 -13.54 0.04
C GLN A 98 1.36 -13.42 -1.50
N SER A 99 2.55 -13.37 -2.12
CA SER A 99 2.73 -13.31 -3.58
C SER A 99 2.24 -14.58 -4.28
N ASP A 100 2.46 -15.74 -3.65
CA ASP A 100 1.97 -17.02 -4.15
C ASP A 100 0.44 -17.08 -4.11
N MET A 101 -0.17 -16.64 -3.00
CA MET A 101 -1.62 -16.56 -2.86
C MET A 101 -2.22 -15.62 -3.90
N PHE A 102 -1.62 -14.44 -4.09
CA PHE A 102 -2.08 -13.48 -5.08
C PHE A 102 -2.02 -14.05 -6.51
N THR A 103 -0.88 -14.60 -6.91
CA THR A 103 -0.63 -15.04 -8.29
C THR A 103 -1.35 -16.33 -8.65
N HIS A 104 -1.45 -17.28 -7.73
CA HIS A 104 -1.92 -18.63 -8.02
C HIS A 104 -3.28 -18.98 -7.44
N VAL A 105 -3.76 -18.23 -6.42
CA VAL A 105 -5.03 -18.50 -5.76
C VAL A 105 -6.05 -17.43 -6.09
N PHE A 106 -5.72 -16.15 -5.96
CA PHE A 106 -6.67 -15.05 -6.17
C PHE A 106 -6.82 -14.63 -7.65
N SER A 107 -5.93 -15.05 -8.53
CA SER A 107 -6.06 -14.87 -9.99
C SER A 107 -7.34 -15.49 -10.57
N VAL A 108 -7.91 -16.49 -9.90
CA VAL A 108 -9.20 -17.10 -10.30
C VAL A 108 -10.36 -16.10 -10.33
N PHE A 109 -10.26 -14.97 -9.63
CA PHE A 109 -11.29 -13.94 -9.65
C PHE A 109 -11.35 -13.19 -10.99
N GLU A 110 -10.25 -13.18 -11.75
CA GLU A 110 -10.21 -12.62 -13.11
C GLU A 110 -10.75 -13.64 -14.13
N ASP A 111 -10.44 -14.92 -13.93
CA ASP A 111 -10.84 -16.01 -14.84
C ASP A 111 -12.35 -16.33 -14.75
N TYR A 112 -12.94 -16.28 -13.55
CA TYR A 112 -14.32 -16.72 -13.30
C TYR A 112 -15.23 -15.54 -12.92
N LYS A 113 -15.87 -14.93 -13.92
CA LYS A 113 -16.79 -13.80 -13.74
C LYS A 113 -18.09 -14.14 -13.01
N ASP A 114 -18.44 -15.42 -12.91
CA ASP A 114 -19.65 -15.89 -12.20
C ASP A 114 -19.50 -15.85 -10.67
N ILE A 115 -18.29 -15.61 -10.15
CA ILE A 115 -18.07 -15.47 -8.71
C ILE A 115 -18.66 -14.14 -8.24
N LYS A 116 -19.62 -14.21 -7.31
CA LYS A 116 -20.23 -13.01 -6.72
C LYS A 116 -19.18 -12.16 -6.00
N TYR A 117 -19.15 -10.86 -6.28
CA TYR A 117 -18.21 -9.91 -5.66
C TYR A 117 -18.24 -9.97 -4.12
N LYS A 118 -19.41 -10.17 -3.49
CA LYS A 118 -19.54 -10.31 -2.03
C LYS A 118 -18.71 -11.47 -1.47
N PHE A 119 -18.62 -12.57 -2.22
CA PHE A 119 -17.80 -13.72 -1.83
C PHE A 119 -16.31 -13.39 -1.98
N VAL A 120 -15.91 -12.75 -3.09
CA VAL A 120 -14.53 -12.29 -3.30
C VAL A 120 -14.07 -11.39 -2.15
N VAL A 121 -14.86 -10.36 -1.81
CA VAL A 121 -14.57 -9.45 -0.71
C VAL A 121 -14.48 -10.19 0.62
N ALA A 122 -15.41 -11.11 0.92
CA ALA A 122 -15.38 -11.90 2.14
C ALA A 122 -14.10 -12.75 2.25
N ILE A 123 -13.67 -13.38 1.15
CA ILE A 123 -12.45 -14.20 1.12
C ILE A 123 -11.20 -13.35 1.37
N LEU A 124 -11.08 -12.22 0.68
CA LEU A 124 -9.91 -11.35 0.81
C LEU A 124 -9.83 -10.73 2.20
N ILE A 125 -10.96 -10.32 2.77
CA ILE A 125 -11.03 -9.83 4.16
C ILE A 125 -10.68 -10.93 5.16
N GLU A 126 -11.15 -12.16 4.93
CA GLU A 126 -10.80 -13.30 5.79
C GLU A 126 -9.30 -13.63 5.74
N TYR A 127 -8.68 -13.51 4.55
CA TYR A 127 -7.23 -13.67 4.40
C TYR A 127 -6.46 -12.55 5.12
N ILE A 128 -6.87 -11.29 4.96
CA ILE A 128 -6.29 -10.14 5.68
C ILE A 128 -6.46 -10.29 7.19
N ARG A 129 -7.62 -10.73 7.66
CA ARG A 129 -7.88 -11.02 9.07
C ARG A 129 -6.88 -12.05 9.60
N SER A 130 -6.64 -13.12 8.85
CA SER A 130 -5.65 -14.15 9.20
C SER A 130 -4.23 -13.57 9.26
N LEU A 131 -3.80 -12.80 8.27
CA LEU A 131 -2.49 -12.13 8.28
C LEU A 131 -2.31 -11.24 9.52
N ASN A 132 -3.32 -10.42 9.81
CA ASN A 132 -3.31 -9.54 10.98
C ASN A 132 -3.28 -10.32 12.30
N GLN A 133 -4.01 -11.44 12.41
CA GLN A 133 -3.99 -12.31 13.59
C GLN A 133 -2.59 -12.84 13.91
N PHE A 134 -1.77 -13.12 12.88
CA PHE A 134 -0.39 -13.58 13.04
C PHE A 134 0.65 -12.47 12.97
N ASN A 135 0.23 -11.20 13.03
CA ASN A 135 1.09 -10.02 12.96
C ASN A 135 2.00 -10.01 11.72
N ILE A 136 1.47 -10.45 10.57
CA ILE A 136 2.16 -10.38 9.28
C ILE A 136 1.73 -9.08 8.59
N PRO A 137 2.66 -8.22 8.16
CA PRO A 137 2.31 -7.01 7.43
C PRO A 137 1.66 -7.37 6.09
N VAL A 138 0.45 -6.86 5.87
CA VAL A 138 -0.32 -7.10 4.65
C VAL A 138 0.30 -6.31 3.49
N GLN A 139 0.51 -6.99 2.37
CA GLN A 139 1.03 -6.34 1.16
C GLN A 139 -0.05 -5.52 0.46
N HIS A 140 0.32 -4.33 0.00
CA HIS A 140 -0.60 -3.31 -0.53
C HIS A 140 -1.42 -3.79 -1.74
N TYR A 141 -0.90 -4.68 -2.58
CA TYR A 141 -1.64 -5.24 -3.73
C TYR A 141 -2.90 -6.02 -3.32
N LEU A 142 -2.97 -6.54 -2.08
CA LEU A 142 -4.17 -7.21 -1.56
C LEU A 142 -5.29 -6.19 -1.29
N TYR A 143 -4.92 -5.01 -0.78
CA TYR A 143 -5.86 -3.90 -0.60
C TYR A 143 -6.33 -3.36 -1.94
N GLU A 144 -5.42 -3.21 -2.90
CA GLU A 144 -5.75 -2.81 -4.27
C GLU A 144 -6.78 -3.75 -4.91
N LEU A 145 -6.60 -5.08 -4.76
CA LEU A 145 -7.56 -6.05 -5.27
C LEU A 145 -8.97 -5.86 -4.68
N ILE A 146 -9.09 -5.63 -3.37
CA ILE A 146 -10.39 -5.35 -2.74
C ILE A 146 -11.00 -4.06 -3.28
N ILE A 147 -10.20 -2.99 -3.36
CA ILE A 147 -10.67 -1.69 -3.86
C ILE A 147 -11.16 -1.82 -5.29
N ASN A 148 -10.38 -2.46 -6.16
CA ASN A 148 -10.76 -2.70 -7.54
C ASN A 148 -12.08 -3.47 -7.61
N VAL A 149 -12.26 -4.56 -6.84
CA VAL A 149 -13.52 -5.30 -6.80
C VAL A 149 -14.69 -4.42 -6.37
N LEU A 150 -14.53 -3.59 -5.33
CA LEU A 150 -15.58 -2.70 -4.84
C LEU A 150 -15.93 -1.60 -5.84
N VAL A 151 -14.93 -0.97 -6.46
CA VAL A 151 -15.13 0.08 -7.46
C VAL A 151 -15.82 -0.45 -8.71
N HIS A 152 -15.38 -1.60 -9.24
CA HIS A 152 -16.02 -2.24 -10.41
C HIS A 152 -17.49 -2.60 -10.15
N ASN A 153 -17.86 -2.86 -8.90
CA ASN A 153 -19.25 -3.17 -8.49
C ASN A 153 -19.99 -1.96 -7.90
N ASN A 154 -19.48 -0.74 -8.05
CA ASN A 154 -20.05 0.52 -7.53
C ASN A 154 -20.35 0.50 -6.01
N CYS A 155 -19.62 -0.31 -5.23
CA CYS A 155 -19.82 -0.49 -3.79
C CYS A 155 -19.07 0.58 -2.97
N PHE A 156 -19.24 1.86 -3.32
CA PHE A 156 -18.48 2.97 -2.75
C PHE A 156 -18.72 3.19 -1.26
N TYR A 157 -19.93 2.91 -0.77
CA TYR A 157 -20.23 3.00 0.66
C TYR A 157 -19.39 2.01 1.48
N GLN A 158 -19.29 0.77 1.02
CA GLN A 158 -18.47 -0.26 1.68
C GLN A 158 -16.99 0.09 1.61
N LEU A 159 -16.51 0.61 0.47
CA LEU A 159 -15.16 1.13 0.32
C LEU A 159 -14.88 2.25 1.34
N HIS A 160 -15.79 3.21 1.46
CA HIS A 160 -15.69 4.30 2.44
C HIS A 160 -15.54 3.75 3.85
N GLN A 161 -16.42 2.81 4.25
CA GLN A 161 -16.36 2.21 5.58
C GLN A 161 -15.05 1.48 5.84
N PHE A 162 -14.55 0.69 4.87
CA PHE A 162 -13.29 -0.03 5.02
C PHE A 162 -12.10 0.90 5.24
N LEU A 163 -12.08 2.06 4.59
CA LEU A 163 -11.03 3.06 4.78
C LEU A 163 -11.21 3.86 6.06
N GLN A 164 -12.44 4.27 6.39
CA GLN A 164 -12.74 5.06 7.58
C GLN A 164 -12.48 4.27 8.87
N TYR A 165 -12.79 2.97 8.88
CA TYR A 165 -12.57 2.10 10.03
C TYR A 165 -11.22 1.38 9.99
N HIS A 166 -10.31 1.75 9.09
CA HIS A 166 -8.96 1.18 8.97
C HIS A 166 -8.93 -0.35 8.81
N VAL A 167 -9.96 -0.91 8.16
CA VAL A 167 -9.94 -2.32 7.74
C VAL A 167 -8.84 -2.53 6.70
N LEU A 168 -8.64 -1.53 5.82
CA LEU A 168 -7.48 -1.43 4.95
C LEU A 168 -6.49 -0.47 5.59
N SER A 169 -5.26 -0.92 5.84
CA SER A 169 -4.24 -0.08 6.47
C SER A 169 -3.79 1.05 5.55
N ASP A 170 -3.55 2.22 6.14
CA ASP A 170 -3.06 3.40 5.43
C ASP A 170 -1.68 3.13 4.81
N SER A 171 -1.51 3.47 3.53
CA SER A 171 -0.21 3.42 2.86
C SER A 171 -0.13 4.42 1.72
N LYS A 172 1.10 4.86 1.37
CA LYS A 172 1.32 5.80 0.27
C LYS A 172 0.79 5.27 -1.08
N PRO A 173 1.04 4.00 -1.48
CA PRO A 173 0.47 3.45 -2.71
C PRO A 173 -1.05 3.48 -2.72
N LEU A 174 -1.69 3.19 -1.58
CA LEU A 174 -3.14 3.16 -1.46
C LEU A 174 -3.77 4.56 -1.59
N ALA A 175 -3.12 5.58 -1.02
CA ALA A 175 -3.55 6.96 -1.19
C ALA A 175 -3.44 7.41 -2.66
N CYS A 176 -2.36 7.04 -3.35
CA CYS A 176 -2.22 7.31 -4.79
C CYS A 176 -3.32 6.63 -5.62
N LEU A 177 -3.67 5.38 -5.28
CA LEU A 177 -4.80 4.67 -5.90
C LEU A 177 -6.11 5.42 -5.64
N MET A 178 -6.38 5.86 -4.42
CA MET A 178 -7.59 6.64 -4.13
C MET A 178 -7.64 7.95 -4.90
N LEU A 179 -6.52 8.65 -5.07
CA LEU A 179 -6.47 9.87 -5.88
C LEU A 179 -6.78 9.62 -7.36
N SER A 180 -6.37 8.47 -7.92
CA SER A 180 -6.71 8.12 -9.31
C SER A 180 -8.21 7.82 -9.49
N LEU A 181 -8.89 7.40 -8.41
CA LEU A 181 -10.32 7.10 -8.38
C LEU A 181 -11.22 8.35 -8.21
N GLU A 182 -10.66 9.54 -8.00
CA GLU A 182 -11.41 10.78 -7.74
C GLU A 182 -12.49 11.08 -8.80
N SER A 183 -12.21 10.77 -10.08
CA SER A 183 -13.14 11.02 -11.19
C SER A 183 -14.43 10.18 -11.10
N VAL A 184 -14.33 8.97 -10.54
CA VAL A 184 -15.46 8.03 -10.40
C VAL A 184 -16.09 8.13 -9.02
N TYR A 185 -15.27 8.41 -8.00
CA TYR A 185 -15.69 8.54 -6.61
C TYR A 185 -15.10 9.82 -6.01
N PRO A 186 -15.76 10.98 -6.12
CA PRO A 186 -15.23 12.26 -5.66
C PRO A 186 -14.74 12.30 -4.20
N PRO A 187 -15.39 11.62 -3.22
CA PRO A 187 -14.88 11.55 -1.85
C PRO A 187 -13.51 10.86 -1.71
N ALA A 188 -13.05 10.14 -2.72
CA ALA A 188 -11.74 9.47 -2.73
C ALA A 188 -10.58 10.45 -2.49
N HIS A 189 -10.71 11.69 -2.99
CA HIS A 189 -9.70 12.73 -2.80
C HIS A 189 -9.47 13.03 -1.32
N GLN A 190 -10.54 13.31 -0.58
CA GLN A 190 -10.44 13.62 0.84
C GLN A 190 -9.97 12.42 1.64
N LEU A 191 -10.47 11.21 1.32
CA LEU A 191 -10.03 9.97 1.97
C LEU A 191 -8.53 9.71 1.77
N ALA A 192 -8.00 10.00 0.58
CA ALA A 192 -6.57 9.90 0.29
C ALA A 192 -5.74 10.90 1.10
N LEU A 193 -6.18 12.17 1.19
CA LEU A 193 -5.50 13.18 2.00
C LEU A 193 -5.56 12.85 3.49
N ASP A 194 -6.69 12.35 3.99
CA ASP A 194 -6.83 11.92 5.38
C ASP A 194 -5.93 10.72 5.68
N MET A 195 -5.81 9.78 4.73
CA MET A 195 -4.88 8.66 4.78
C MET A 195 -3.42 9.13 4.85
N LEU A 196 -3.00 9.99 3.91
CA LEU A 196 -1.64 10.54 3.90
C LEU A 196 -1.34 11.31 5.19
N LYS A 197 -2.28 12.10 5.71
CA LYS A 197 -2.09 12.87 6.94
C LYS A 197 -1.82 11.99 8.15
N ARG A 198 -2.39 10.77 8.20
CA ARG A 198 -2.12 9.80 9.27
C ARG A 198 -0.76 9.12 9.10
N ILE A 199 -0.25 9.05 7.88
CA ILE A 199 1.11 8.60 7.59
C ILE A 199 2.08 9.76 7.86
N GLN A 200 2.73 9.75 9.03
CA GLN A 200 3.61 10.85 9.48
C GLN A 200 4.73 11.21 8.49
N THR A 201 5.13 10.27 7.63
CA THR A 201 6.20 10.43 6.63
C THR A 201 5.70 10.86 5.25
N ALA A 202 4.41 11.23 5.10
CA ALA A 202 3.81 11.52 3.80
C ALA A 202 3.60 13.03 3.50
N ASN A 203 4.31 13.90 4.21
CA ASN A 203 4.13 15.35 4.07
C ASN A 203 4.48 15.87 2.66
N GLU A 204 5.50 15.31 2.03
CA GLU A 204 5.91 15.68 0.67
C GLU A 204 4.83 15.32 -0.35
N GLU A 205 4.28 14.10 -0.25
CA GLU A 205 3.20 13.62 -1.11
C GLU A 205 1.95 14.49 -0.96
N ILE A 206 1.57 14.89 0.26
CA ILE A 206 0.43 15.80 0.49
C ILE A 206 0.65 17.14 -0.23
N ILE A 207 1.85 17.71 -0.13
CA ILE A 207 2.20 18.96 -0.81
C ILE A 207 2.08 18.78 -2.33
N GLU A 208 2.64 17.72 -2.88
CA GLU A 208 2.60 17.46 -4.33
C GLU A 208 1.17 17.29 -4.85
N VAL A 209 0.32 16.58 -4.10
CA VAL A 209 -1.10 16.43 -4.44
C VAL A 209 -1.82 17.78 -4.44
N LEU A 210 -1.66 18.59 -3.39
CA LEU A 210 -2.29 19.91 -3.31
C LEU A 210 -1.80 20.86 -4.42
N LEU A 211 -0.49 20.88 -4.70
CA LEU A 211 0.07 21.72 -5.76
C LEU A 211 -0.40 21.28 -7.15
N SER A 212 -0.48 19.97 -7.43
CA SER A 212 -0.97 19.44 -8.71
C SER A 212 -2.43 19.83 -9.00
N LYS A 213 -3.25 19.99 -7.95
CA LYS A 213 -4.66 20.41 -8.01
C LYS A 213 -4.83 21.93 -7.94
N GLN A 214 -3.75 22.70 -8.08
CA GLN A 214 -3.75 24.16 -7.99
C GLN A 214 -4.22 24.70 -6.63
N GLN A 215 -4.18 23.88 -5.58
CA GLN A 215 -4.58 24.24 -4.22
C GLN A 215 -3.39 24.79 -3.42
N VAL A 216 -2.79 25.88 -3.91
CA VAL A 216 -1.56 26.44 -3.33
C VAL A 216 -1.77 27.01 -1.93
N LEU A 217 -2.88 27.72 -1.68
CA LEU A 217 -3.17 28.27 -0.34
C LEU A 217 -3.46 27.18 0.71
N PRO A 218 -4.25 26.12 0.42
CA PRO A 218 -4.29 24.92 1.26
C PRO A 218 -2.91 24.32 1.54
N ALA A 219 -2.04 24.21 0.53
CA ALA A 219 -0.68 23.70 0.71
C ALA A 219 0.15 24.56 1.68
N LEU A 220 0.09 25.90 1.56
CA LEU A 220 0.75 26.82 2.48
C LEU A 220 0.24 26.69 3.92
N ARG A 221 -1.08 26.51 4.11
CA ARG A 221 -1.67 26.28 5.42
C ARG A 221 -1.21 24.94 6.02
N PHE A 222 -1.12 23.91 5.19
CA PHE A 222 -0.65 22.59 5.61
C PHE A 222 0.79 22.64 6.11
N ILE A 223 1.74 23.19 5.33
CA ILE A 223 3.15 23.27 5.75
C ILE A 223 3.34 24.08 7.04
N ARG A 224 2.50 25.10 7.26
CA ARG A 224 2.49 25.88 8.51
C ARG A 224 1.98 25.05 9.68
N SER A 225 0.94 24.23 9.47
CA SER A 225 0.37 23.38 10.51
C SER A 225 1.29 22.25 10.96
N VAL A 226 2.12 21.72 10.05
CA VAL A 226 3.07 20.64 10.35
C VAL A 226 4.44 21.18 10.79
N GLY A 227 4.70 22.48 10.61
CA GLY A 227 5.95 23.12 11.05
C GLY A 227 7.14 22.86 10.13
N ILE A 228 6.91 22.41 8.89
CA ILE A 228 7.97 22.10 7.90
C ILE A 228 8.26 23.26 6.95
N VAL A 229 7.76 24.47 7.25
CA VAL A 229 7.90 25.67 6.43
C VAL A 229 9.34 25.93 5.99
N ASP A 230 10.31 25.60 6.84
CA ASP A 230 11.71 25.92 6.61
C ASP A 230 12.44 24.92 5.70
N ASN A 231 11.84 23.75 5.44
CA ASN A 231 12.44 22.67 4.63
C ASN A 231 11.81 22.56 3.23
N VAL A 232 10.70 23.23 2.96
CA VAL A 232 10.02 23.11 1.66
C VAL A 232 10.70 23.93 0.56
N SER A 233 10.61 23.45 -0.68
CA SER A 233 11.12 24.16 -1.85
C SER A 233 10.20 25.33 -2.23
N SER A 234 10.71 26.56 -2.12
CA SER A 234 10.00 27.78 -2.53
C SER A 234 9.60 27.75 -4.01
N ARG A 235 10.46 27.17 -4.85
CA ARG A 235 10.28 27.04 -6.30
C ARG A 235 8.98 26.31 -6.66
N LYS A 236 8.72 25.14 -6.07
CA LYS A 236 7.53 24.32 -6.37
C LYS A 236 6.23 25.10 -6.16
N PHE A 237 6.17 25.92 -5.10
CA PHE A 237 5.00 26.71 -4.78
C PHE A 237 4.84 27.94 -5.68
N LEU A 238 5.96 28.63 -6.00
CA LEU A 238 5.94 29.77 -6.92
C LEU A 238 5.54 29.36 -8.34
N GLU A 239 6.04 28.22 -8.80
CA GLU A 239 5.67 27.62 -10.09
C GLU A 239 4.17 27.30 -10.14
N ALA A 240 3.66 26.60 -9.11
CA ALA A 240 2.24 26.28 -9.02
C ALA A 240 1.37 27.54 -8.94
N ALA A 241 1.78 28.56 -8.18
CA ALA A 241 1.06 29.82 -8.06
C ALA A 241 1.02 30.59 -9.39
N LEU A 242 2.11 30.53 -10.15
CA LEU A 242 2.18 31.17 -11.45
C LEU A 242 1.27 30.51 -12.48
N ASN A 243 1.22 29.18 -12.49
CA ASN A 243 0.37 28.42 -13.40
C ASN A 243 -1.14 28.66 -13.19
N ILE A 244 -1.54 29.15 -12.02
CA ILE A 244 -2.93 29.54 -11.73
C ILE A 244 -3.33 30.82 -12.49
N ASN A 245 -2.37 31.64 -12.91
CA ASN A 245 -2.58 32.96 -13.51
C ASN A 245 -3.40 33.93 -12.65
N ASP A 246 -3.39 33.75 -11.33
CA ASP A 246 -3.96 34.70 -10.36
C ASP A 246 -2.84 35.48 -9.68
N ASN A 247 -2.77 36.76 -10.04
CA ASN A 247 -1.81 37.72 -9.51
C ASN A 247 -1.83 37.77 -7.97
N MET A 248 -3.01 37.72 -7.34
CA MET A 248 -3.12 37.82 -5.88
C MET A 248 -2.57 36.58 -5.17
N ILE A 249 -2.81 35.39 -5.74
CA ILE A 249 -2.25 34.15 -5.21
C ILE A 249 -0.73 34.15 -5.37
N PHE A 250 -0.22 34.53 -6.55
CA PHE A 250 1.22 34.64 -6.78
C PHE A 250 1.88 35.63 -5.81
N TYR A 251 1.28 36.80 -5.60
CA TYR A 251 1.76 37.78 -4.63
C TYR A 251 1.80 37.22 -3.21
N THR A 252 0.71 36.56 -2.78
CA THR A 252 0.61 35.98 -1.43
C THR A 252 1.67 34.91 -1.19
N VAL A 253 1.88 34.03 -2.17
CA VAL A 253 2.86 32.95 -2.11
C VAL A 253 4.28 33.51 -2.09
N PHE A 254 4.56 34.50 -2.95
CA PHE A 254 5.86 35.18 -2.98
C PHE A 254 6.18 35.84 -1.64
N LYS A 255 5.24 36.63 -1.10
CA LYS A 255 5.39 37.26 0.23
C LYS A 255 5.56 36.27 1.35
N PHE A 256 4.85 35.13 1.31
CA PHE A 256 5.01 34.08 2.29
C PHE A 256 6.46 33.56 2.36
N PHE A 257 7.08 33.29 1.22
CA PHE A 257 8.48 32.84 1.18
C PHE A 257 9.48 33.95 1.46
N GLU A 258 9.19 35.20 1.07
CA GLU A 258 10.01 36.36 1.43
C GLU A 258 10.09 36.55 2.96
N HIS A 259 8.94 36.47 3.65
CA HIS A 259 8.87 36.49 5.11
C HIS A 259 9.61 35.31 5.76
N ARG A 260 9.51 34.10 5.18
CA ARG A 260 10.28 32.93 5.65
C ARG A 260 11.79 33.17 5.49
N ASN A 261 12.25 33.66 4.34
CA ASN A 261 13.65 33.91 4.06
C ASN A 261 14.23 34.94 5.05
N HIS A 262 13.48 36.02 5.29
CA HIS A 262 13.85 37.01 6.28
C HIS A 262 13.89 36.42 7.71
N ARG A 263 12.92 35.58 8.10
CA ARG A 263 12.95 34.91 9.40
C ARG A 263 14.16 33.97 9.58
N LEU A 264 14.54 33.24 8.53
CA LEU A 264 15.62 32.24 8.60
C LEU A 264 17.02 32.84 8.49
N ARG A 265 17.18 33.91 7.69
CA ARG A 265 18.49 34.42 7.28
C ARG A 265 18.68 35.92 7.54
N SER A 266 17.66 36.59 8.10
CA SER A 266 17.56 38.06 8.14
C SER A 266 17.65 38.73 6.76
N ASN A 267 17.51 37.95 5.68
CA ASN A 267 17.60 38.42 4.30
C ASN A 267 16.38 37.92 3.51
N PRO A 268 15.55 38.82 2.95
CA PRO A 268 14.34 38.44 2.22
C PRO A 268 14.61 37.74 0.88
N ARG A 269 15.83 37.84 0.34
CA ARG A 269 16.17 37.29 -0.98
C ARG A 269 16.16 35.76 -1.02
N PHE A 270 15.75 35.23 -2.16
CA PHE A 270 15.89 33.82 -2.51
C PHE A 270 17.36 33.50 -2.82
N GLN A 271 17.83 32.33 -2.39
CA GLN A 271 19.18 31.89 -2.75
C GLN A 271 19.24 31.48 -4.21
N THR A 272 20.39 31.72 -4.85
CA THR A 272 20.67 31.32 -6.25
C THR A 272 20.61 29.79 -6.43
N GLY A 273 20.81 29.02 -5.37
CA GLY A 273 20.64 27.55 -5.38
C GLY A 273 19.18 27.08 -5.38
N GLU A 274 18.22 27.95 -5.08
CA GLU A 274 16.78 27.60 -5.10
C GLU A 274 16.16 27.75 -6.50
N HIS A 275 16.91 28.32 -7.47
CA HIS A 275 16.47 28.57 -8.85
C HIS A 275 15.15 29.37 -8.94
N CYS A 276 15.01 30.39 -8.09
CA CYS A 276 13.81 31.23 -8.02
C CYS A 276 13.95 32.55 -8.81
N GLU A 277 15.04 32.78 -9.55
CA GLU A 277 15.35 34.08 -10.17
C GLU A 277 14.31 34.50 -11.21
N GLN A 278 13.73 33.53 -11.92
CA GLN A 278 12.68 33.78 -12.91
C GLN A 278 11.41 34.34 -12.24
N TYR A 279 11.03 33.80 -11.09
CA TYR A 279 9.84 34.24 -10.34
C TYR A 279 10.06 35.61 -9.69
N VAL A 280 11.29 35.93 -9.26
CA VAL A 280 11.64 37.26 -8.76
C VAL A 280 11.50 38.30 -9.86
N LYS A 281 12.07 38.05 -11.05
CA LYS A 281 11.91 38.94 -12.21
C LYS A 281 10.45 39.14 -12.59
N GLN A 282 9.66 38.08 -12.54
CA GLN A 282 8.23 38.18 -12.86
C GLN A 282 7.46 38.97 -11.81
N PHE A 283 7.81 38.82 -10.53
CA PHE A 283 7.24 39.64 -9.46
C PHE A 283 7.59 41.12 -9.63
N GLU A 284 8.84 41.43 -9.98
CA GLU A 284 9.28 42.80 -10.28
C GLU A 284 8.53 43.41 -11.47
N VAL A 285 8.27 42.64 -12.53
CA VAL A 285 7.50 43.10 -13.70
C VAL A 285 6.03 43.37 -13.33
N LEU A 286 5.44 42.55 -12.46
CA LEU A 286 4.03 42.68 -12.08
C LEU A 286 3.77 43.77 -11.04
N TYR A 287 4.67 43.96 -10.08
CA TYR A 287 4.44 44.80 -8.90
C TYR A 287 5.47 45.91 -8.69
N GLY A 288 6.54 45.94 -9.48
CA GLY A 288 7.66 46.87 -9.32
C GLY A 288 8.66 46.43 -8.25
N THR A 289 9.86 47.02 -8.31
CA THR A 289 10.96 46.75 -7.36
C THR A 289 10.64 47.22 -5.94
N ASP A 290 9.78 48.22 -5.80
CA ASP A 290 9.37 48.78 -4.50
C ASP A 290 8.49 47.83 -3.69
N ALA A 291 7.85 46.86 -4.37
CA ALA A 291 7.05 45.84 -3.72
C ALA A 291 7.90 44.75 -3.06
N LEU A 292 9.22 44.71 -3.26
CA LEU A 292 10.13 43.77 -2.59
C LEU A 292 10.39 44.22 -1.14
N MET A 293 10.55 43.26 -0.22
CA MET A 293 10.90 43.58 1.16
C MET A 293 12.29 44.22 1.23
N PRO A 294 12.44 45.37 1.92
CA PRO A 294 13.73 46.03 2.05
C PRO A 294 14.71 45.14 2.83
N ILE A 295 15.98 45.22 2.45
CA ILE A 295 17.08 44.58 3.19
C ILE A 295 17.35 45.46 4.41
N GLN A 296 17.18 44.91 5.62
CA GLN A 296 17.59 45.53 6.88
C GLN A 296 18.98 45.08 7.28
#